data_AF-A0A0M8Y5T2-F1
#
_entry.id   AF-A0A0M8Y5T2-F1
#
_cell.length_a   1.000
_cell.length_b   1.000
_cell.length_c   1.000
_cell.angle_alpha   90.00
_cell.angle_beta   90.00
_cell.angle_gamma   90.00
#
_symmetry.space_group_name_H-M   'P 1'
#
loop_
_entity.id
_entity.type
_entity.pdbx_description
1 polymer ?
#
loop_
_entity_poly.entity_id
_entity_poly.type
_entity_poly.pdbx_seq_one_letter_code
_entity_poly.pdbx_strand_id
1 'polypeptide(L)'
;MSGNESALHAPPEAVRSRRPVGRLWRYGIALAAATVTVAALTVAGGTQQATGADNPYQRGPDPTPASVSANRGTFATAQVSVPAGNGFGGGVIYYPTDTSQGTFAAIAVVPGYTATWAAEGAWMGPWLASFGFVVIGIDTNSRNDWDNARGTQLLAALDYLTQRSSVRDRVDASRTAVMGHSMGGGGAANASLQRPSLKTAIGLAPASFSQNLTTTKVPTMLLSGQNDGTITPASVLSLYNGIPAGVEKAYLELAGAGHGFPTSNNPTMMRNIIPWFKVFTDSDTRYTQFLCPLSDWNGIRTYQSTCPLVPSTPPTTTSTTSTTTTTTTPGEPTSGTYVGQQSGRCLDVSGASQTNGAKLQLWDCHNQTNQQWSLTNAAELRVYGTKCLDLPPNSAAGTQAQIWDCNGAANQQWSYGSDGSIRHTQTGLCLDASNQATANGTRINSWTCNGQANQKWTRR
;
A
#
# COMPACT_ATOMS: atom_id res chain seq x y z
N MET A 1 -45.26 84.59 16.78
CA MET A 1 -44.22 83.55 16.67
C MET A 1 -44.08 83.16 15.21
N SER A 2 -42.94 82.61 14.81
CA SER A 2 -42.50 82.52 13.41
C SER A 2 -42.86 81.21 12.70
N GLY A 3 -43.06 81.29 11.38
CA GLY A 3 -42.96 80.16 10.46
C GLY A 3 -42.77 80.68 9.02
N ASN A 4 -41.94 80.00 8.21
CA ASN A 4 -41.94 80.09 6.74
C ASN A 4 -41.07 78.97 6.12
N GLU A 5 -41.30 78.66 4.84
CA GLU A 5 -40.60 77.63 4.04
C GLU A 5 -39.68 78.21 2.94
N SER A 6 -39.14 77.36 2.05
CA SER A 6 -38.33 77.64 0.81
C SER A 6 -36.79 77.62 1.00
N ALA A 7 -35.94 77.10 0.08
CA ALA A 7 -36.13 76.26 -1.13
C ALA A 7 -34.88 75.30 -1.36
N LEU A 8 -34.08 75.17 -2.45
CA LEU A 8 -33.95 75.85 -3.76
C LEU A 8 -33.09 75.04 -4.80
N HIS A 9 -33.73 74.37 -5.78
CA HIS A 9 -33.20 73.94 -7.11
C HIS A 9 -32.11 72.82 -7.27
N ALA A 10 -31.92 72.39 -8.54
CA ALA A 10 -30.96 71.38 -9.03
C ALA A 10 -30.36 71.76 -10.44
N PRO A 11 -29.26 71.13 -10.91
CA PRO A 11 -28.64 71.36 -12.25
C PRO A 11 -28.67 70.12 -13.22
N PRO A 12 -28.24 70.24 -14.51
CA PRO A 12 -28.72 69.38 -15.62
C PRO A 12 -27.66 68.52 -16.39
N GLU A 13 -27.99 68.18 -17.65
CA GLU A 13 -27.35 67.29 -18.66
C GLU A 13 -25.87 67.62 -19.05
N ALA A 14 -25.11 66.91 -19.90
CA ALA A 14 -25.34 65.80 -20.87
C ALA A 14 -24.07 64.87 -20.92
N VAL A 15 -23.77 63.90 -21.82
CA VAL A 15 -23.85 63.78 -23.30
C VAL A 15 -23.84 62.28 -23.72
N ARG A 16 -24.48 61.93 -24.86
CA ARG A 16 -24.38 60.59 -25.50
C ARG A 16 -23.25 60.52 -26.55
N SER A 17 -22.63 59.34 -26.70
CA SER A 17 -21.90 58.98 -27.93
C SER A 17 -22.19 57.54 -28.36
N ARG A 18 -22.68 57.36 -29.60
CA ARG A 18 -22.79 56.08 -30.32
C ARG A 18 -21.90 56.18 -31.56
N ARG A 19 -21.14 55.13 -31.90
CA ARG A 19 -20.60 54.92 -33.26
C ARG A 19 -20.75 53.45 -33.70
N PRO A 20 -20.81 53.17 -35.03
CA PRO A 20 -21.50 51.98 -35.54
C PRO A 20 -20.59 50.91 -36.15
N VAL A 21 -21.22 49.81 -36.58
CA VAL A 21 -20.62 48.74 -37.40
C VAL A 21 -20.36 49.23 -38.83
N GLY A 22 -19.22 48.87 -39.44
CA GLY A 22 -18.90 49.23 -40.83
C GLY A 22 -17.75 48.43 -41.46
N ARG A 23 -18.09 47.38 -42.23
CA ARG A 23 -17.28 46.84 -43.35
C ARG A 23 -17.25 47.89 -44.48
N LEU A 24 -16.31 48.00 -45.44
CA LEU A 24 -15.23 47.18 -46.04
C LEU A 24 -14.12 48.16 -46.53
N TRP A 25 -12.89 47.77 -46.88
CA TRP A 25 -12.51 47.21 -48.20
C TRP A 25 -11.04 46.73 -48.24
N ARG A 26 -10.52 46.36 -49.43
CA ARG A 26 -9.21 45.70 -49.63
C ARG A 26 -8.13 46.66 -50.15
N TYR A 27 -6.91 46.53 -49.63
CA TYR A 27 -5.67 46.68 -50.41
C TYR A 27 -4.65 45.64 -49.92
N GLY A 28 -3.84 45.11 -50.84
CA GLY A 28 -2.79 44.15 -50.54
C GLY A 28 -1.44 44.65 -51.03
N ILE A 29 -0.39 44.43 -50.24
CA ILE A 29 1.01 44.63 -50.62
C ILE A 29 1.76 43.36 -50.19
N ALA A 30 2.68 42.89 -51.02
CA ALA A 30 3.41 41.65 -50.80
C ALA A 30 4.53 41.81 -49.75
N LEU A 31 4.87 40.71 -49.06
CA LEU A 31 6.19 40.51 -48.46
C LEU A 31 6.85 39.27 -49.08
N ALA A 32 8.18 39.33 -49.20
CA ALA A 32 8.96 38.32 -49.90
C ALA A 32 9.08 37.00 -49.13
N ALA A 33 9.16 35.88 -49.86
CA ALA A 33 9.38 34.57 -49.28
C ALA A 33 10.85 34.36 -48.87
N ALA A 34 11.09 34.13 -47.58
CA ALA A 34 12.36 33.58 -47.09
C ALA A 34 12.22 32.06 -46.94
N THR A 35 12.79 31.30 -47.87
CA THR A 35 12.71 29.83 -47.88
C THR A 35 13.68 29.22 -46.86
N VAL A 36 13.19 28.93 -45.65
CA VAL A 36 13.89 28.03 -44.71
C VAL A 36 13.35 26.62 -44.91
N THR A 37 14.12 25.78 -45.59
CA THR A 37 13.81 24.34 -45.74
C THR A 37 14.08 23.61 -44.43
N VAL A 38 13.10 23.59 -43.52
CA VAL A 38 13.10 22.65 -42.41
C VAL A 38 12.93 21.25 -42.98
N ALA A 39 13.97 20.42 -42.88
CA ALA A 39 13.88 19.02 -43.25
C ALA A 39 12.89 18.33 -42.31
N ALA A 40 11.75 17.92 -42.85
CA ALA A 40 10.74 17.19 -42.09
C ALA A 40 11.27 15.79 -41.76
N LEU A 41 11.83 15.61 -40.56
CA LEU A 41 11.93 14.29 -39.96
C LEU A 41 10.50 13.80 -39.76
N THR A 42 10.04 12.94 -40.66
CA THR A 42 8.89 12.07 -40.42
C THR A 42 9.28 11.08 -39.33
N VAL A 43 9.25 11.53 -38.09
CA VAL A 43 9.05 10.65 -36.94
C VAL A 43 7.72 9.97 -37.20
N ALA A 44 7.78 8.77 -37.75
CA ALA A 44 6.61 7.92 -37.91
C ALA A 44 5.99 7.79 -36.52
N GLY A 45 4.79 8.32 -36.35
CA GLY A 45 4.04 8.28 -35.10
C GLY A 45 3.62 6.86 -34.81
N GLY A 46 4.58 6.04 -34.40
CA GLY A 46 4.34 4.75 -33.79
C GLY A 46 3.51 5.02 -32.55
N THR A 47 2.20 4.84 -32.69
CA THR A 47 1.28 4.83 -31.57
C THR A 47 1.77 3.76 -30.61
N GLN A 48 2.45 4.16 -29.53
CA GLN A 48 2.73 3.27 -28.42
C GLN A 48 1.38 2.93 -27.80
N GLN A 49 0.82 1.85 -28.32
CA GLN A 49 -0.35 1.18 -27.82
C GLN A 49 -0.08 0.89 -26.36
N ALA A 50 -0.84 1.54 -25.46
CA ALA A 50 -0.58 1.50 -24.03
C ALA A 50 -0.50 0.04 -23.58
N THR A 51 0.69 -0.39 -23.16
CA THR A 51 0.89 -1.70 -22.54
C THR A 51 -0.02 -1.78 -21.34
N GLY A 52 -0.92 -2.77 -21.31
CA GLY A 52 -1.85 -2.95 -20.21
C GLY A 52 -1.06 -3.04 -18.89
N ALA A 53 -1.50 -2.30 -17.87
CA ALA A 53 -0.77 -2.16 -16.62
C ALA A 53 -0.40 -3.53 -16.02
N ASP A 54 0.90 -3.79 -15.84
CA ASP A 54 1.43 -5.03 -15.24
C ASP A 54 0.87 -5.29 -13.83
N ASN A 55 0.34 -4.23 -13.19
CA ASN A 55 -0.40 -4.27 -11.95
C ASN A 55 -1.91 -4.00 -12.22
N PRO A 56 -2.81 -5.01 -12.06
CA PRO A 56 -4.25 -4.88 -12.32
C PRO A 56 -5.00 -3.99 -11.32
N TYR A 57 -4.33 -3.48 -10.28
CA TYR A 57 -4.88 -2.58 -9.27
C TYR A 57 -4.52 -1.10 -9.50
N GLN A 58 -3.74 -0.76 -10.54
CA GLN A 58 -3.47 0.64 -10.87
C GLN A 58 -4.75 1.39 -11.26
N ARG A 59 -4.95 2.57 -10.67
CA ARG A 59 -6.10 3.44 -10.90
C ARG A 59 -5.64 4.89 -11.08
N GLY A 60 -6.21 5.58 -12.06
CA GLY A 60 -5.84 6.95 -12.41
C GLY A 60 -4.56 7.04 -13.26
N PRO A 61 -4.32 8.23 -13.87
CA PRO A 61 -3.12 8.50 -14.65
C PRO A 61 -1.86 8.43 -13.78
N ASP A 62 -0.69 8.47 -14.42
CA ASP A 62 0.59 8.45 -13.71
C ASP A 62 0.71 9.67 -12.77
N PRO A 63 1.10 9.45 -11.50
CA PRO A 63 1.11 10.49 -10.50
C PRO A 63 2.26 11.48 -10.71
N THR A 64 1.98 12.74 -10.43
CA THR A 64 2.93 13.84 -10.41
C THR A 64 2.90 14.51 -9.02
N PRO A 65 3.94 15.29 -8.64
CA PRO A 65 3.91 16.06 -7.40
C PRO A 65 2.68 16.98 -7.30
N ALA A 66 2.22 17.53 -8.43
CA ALA A 66 1.03 18.36 -8.51
C ALA A 66 -0.27 17.56 -8.28
N SER A 67 -0.41 16.37 -8.87
CA SER A 67 -1.62 15.54 -8.66
C SER A 67 -1.68 14.96 -7.24
N VAL A 68 -0.54 14.60 -6.66
CA VAL A 68 -0.45 14.09 -5.27
C VAL A 68 -0.75 15.19 -4.25
N SER A 69 -0.38 16.44 -4.54
CA SER A 69 -0.67 17.61 -3.70
C SER A 69 -2.06 18.22 -3.95
N ALA A 70 -2.86 17.66 -4.85
CA ALA A 70 -4.17 18.22 -5.20
C ALA A 70 -5.24 17.91 -4.14
N ASN A 71 -6.09 18.90 -3.87
CA ASN A 71 -7.25 18.76 -2.95
C ASN A 71 -8.37 17.84 -3.49
N ARG A 72 -8.18 17.27 -4.69
CA ARG A 72 -9.03 16.25 -5.31
C ARG A 72 -8.22 15.49 -6.36
N GLY A 73 -8.41 14.17 -6.43
CA GLY A 73 -7.89 13.33 -7.51
C GLY A 73 -8.81 13.32 -8.73
N THR A 74 -8.57 12.39 -9.66
CA THR A 74 -9.23 12.33 -10.97
C THR A 74 -10.61 11.67 -10.97
N PHE A 75 -11.00 10.95 -9.91
CA PHE A 75 -12.29 10.27 -9.87
C PHE A 75 -13.41 11.20 -9.38
N ALA A 76 -14.52 11.20 -10.12
CA ALA A 76 -15.79 11.71 -9.63
C ALA A 76 -16.32 10.80 -8.50
N THR A 77 -16.97 11.40 -7.50
CA THR A 77 -17.24 10.78 -6.20
C THR A 77 -18.69 10.97 -5.77
N ALA A 78 -19.28 9.91 -5.21
CA ALA A 78 -20.57 9.94 -4.52
C ALA A 78 -20.41 9.44 -3.07
N GLN A 79 -21.47 9.57 -2.27
CA GLN A 79 -21.50 9.08 -0.90
C GLN A 79 -22.86 8.47 -0.52
N VAL A 80 -22.87 7.58 0.46
CA VAL A 80 -24.08 6.96 1.03
C VAL A 80 -23.95 6.80 2.55
N SER A 81 -25.00 7.14 3.29
CA SER A 81 -25.04 7.01 4.75
C SER A 81 -25.20 5.54 5.17
N VAL A 82 -24.59 5.19 6.31
CA VAL A 82 -24.61 3.84 6.89
C VAL A 82 -25.28 3.90 8.28
N PRO A 83 -26.33 3.09 8.55
CA PRO A 83 -26.98 3.06 9.84
C PRO A 83 -26.10 2.37 10.91
N ALA A 84 -26.35 2.72 12.18
CA ALA A 84 -25.77 2.07 13.33
C ALA A 84 -26.17 0.59 13.46
N GLY A 85 -25.54 -0.13 14.41
CA GLY A 85 -25.84 -1.55 14.67
C GLY A 85 -25.05 -2.52 13.78
N ASN A 86 -24.11 -2.03 12.98
CA ASN A 86 -23.24 -2.84 12.12
C ASN A 86 -21.94 -3.29 12.81
N GLY A 87 -21.92 -3.31 14.15
CA GLY A 87 -20.72 -3.41 14.98
C GLY A 87 -20.06 -2.07 15.30
N PHE A 88 -20.54 -0.98 14.70
CA PHE A 88 -20.12 0.42 14.89
C PHE A 88 -21.33 1.37 14.86
N GLY A 89 -21.14 2.63 15.25
CA GLY A 89 -22.18 3.64 15.51
C GLY A 89 -22.87 4.23 14.27
N GLY A 90 -22.64 3.69 13.08
CA GLY A 90 -23.06 4.25 11.80
C GLY A 90 -21.92 5.02 11.11
N GLY A 91 -22.21 5.71 10.00
CA GLY A 91 -21.17 6.44 9.27
C GLY A 91 -21.58 6.85 7.86
N VAL A 92 -20.58 7.09 7.01
CA VAL A 92 -20.74 7.45 5.59
C VAL A 92 -19.69 6.71 4.75
N ILE A 93 -20.12 6.10 3.65
CA ILE A 93 -19.23 5.55 2.63
C ILE A 93 -19.10 6.55 1.48
N TYR A 94 -17.86 6.84 1.07
CA TYR A 94 -17.50 7.67 -0.07
C TYR A 94 -16.85 6.78 -1.14
N TYR A 95 -17.21 6.94 -2.41
CA TYR A 95 -16.79 6.01 -3.47
C TYR A 95 -16.69 6.68 -4.85
N PRO A 96 -15.80 6.19 -5.74
CA PRO A 96 -15.79 6.55 -7.15
C PRO A 96 -17.11 6.20 -7.83
N THR A 97 -17.66 7.14 -8.62
CA THR A 97 -18.86 6.90 -9.42
C THR A 97 -18.54 6.07 -10.67
N ASP A 98 -17.37 6.29 -11.26
CA ASP A 98 -16.86 5.50 -12.37
C ASP A 98 -16.15 4.23 -11.85
N THR A 99 -16.40 3.11 -12.54
CA THR A 99 -15.81 1.79 -12.29
C THR A 99 -15.15 1.21 -13.56
N SER A 100 -14.96 2.02 -14.61
CA SER A 100 -14.35 1.63 -15.89
C SER A 100 -12.95 1.00 -15.73
N GLN A 101 -12.23 1.40 -14.69
CA GLN A 101 -10.88 0.92 -14.35
C GLN A 101 -10.89 -0.27 -13.39
N GLY A 102 -12.05 -0.83 -13.06
CA GLY A 102 -12.23 -1.95 -12.12
C GLY A 102 -12.51 -1.53 -10.68
N THR A 103 -12.41 -2.48 -9.75
CA THR A 103 -12.68 -2.28 -8.31
C THR A 103 -11.54 -1.54 -7.59
N PHE A 104 -11.85 -0.98 -6.43
CA PHE A 104 -10.97 -0.12 -5.64
C PHE A 104 -10.69 -0.72 -4.24
N ALA A 105 -9.60 -0.30 -3.60
CA ALA A 105 -9.32 -0.69 -2.22
C ALA A 105 -10.37 -0.11 -1.23
N ALA A 106 -10.60 -0.83 -0.14
CA ALA A 106 -11.46 -0.40 0.97
C ALA A 106 -10.65 0.20 2.12
N ILE A 107 -10.99 1.41 2.55
CA ILE A 107 -10.35 2.09 3.68
C ILE A 107 -11.41 2.36 4.76
N ALA A 108 -11.24 1.83 5.96
CA ALA A 108 -12.04 2.24 7.12
C ALA A 108 -11.33 3.33 7.91
N VAL A 109 -12.08 4.36 8.32
CA VAL A 109 -11.54 5.51 9.07
C VAL A 109 -12.39 5.79 10.31
N VAL A 110 -11.76 5.87 11.49
CA VAL A 110 -12.43 6.12 12.78
C VAL A 110 -11.85 7.38 13.47
N PRO A 111 -12.69 8.26 14.05
CA PRO A 111 -12.23 9.50 14.67
C PRO A 111 -11.63 9.28 16.08
N GLY A 112 -11.14 10.38 16.66
CA GLY A 112 -10.59 10.47 18.01
C GLY A 112 -11.62 10.39 19.15
N TYR A 113 -11.12 10.51 20.38
CA TYR A 113 -11.94 10.42 21.60
C TYR A 113 -12.99 11.55 21.67
N THR A 114 -14.22 11.23 22.06
CA THR A 114 -15.43 12.09 22.03
C THR A 114 -15.93 12.61 20.67
N ALA A 115 -15.09 12.56 19.63
CA ALA A 115 -15.37 13.08 18.29
C ALA A 115 -16.36 12.20 17.49
N THR A 116 -16.94 12.80 16.45
CA THR A 116 -17.80 12.14 15.46
C THR A 116 -17.16 12.22 14.07
N TRP A 117 -17.53 11.30 13.18
CA TRP A 117 -17.06 11.32 11.78
C TRP A 117 -17.39 12.65 11.10
N ALA A 118 -18.61 13.14 11.31
CA ALA A 118 -19.09 14.41 10.74
C ALA A 118 -18.28 15.64 11.20
N ALA A 119 -17.79 15.65 12.44
CA ALA A 119 -17.02 16.78 12.98
C ALA A 119 -15.53 16.72 12.65
N GLU A 120 -14.96 15.52 12.52
CA GLU A 120 -13.51 15.34 12.42
C GLU A 120 -13.02 14.86 11.05
N GLY A 121 -13.68 13.85 10.47
CA GLY A 121 -13.12 13.09 9.35
C GLY A 121 -13.83 13.25 8.01
N ALA A 122 -15.07 13.76 7.99
CA ALA A 122 -15.92 13.83 6.79
C ALA A 122 -15.30 14.59 5.60
N TRP A 123 -14.31 15.46 5.84
CA TRP A 123 -13.55 16.14 4.79
C TRP A 123 -12.57 15.21 4.05
N MET A 124 -12.01 14.20 4.73
CA MET A 124 -11.09 13.21 4.13
C MET A 124 -11.81 12.26 3.18
N GLY A 125 -13.07 11.92 3.48
CA GLY A 125 -13.90 10.96 2.72
C GLY A 125 -13.91 11.19 1.21
N PRO A 126 -14.41 12.35 0.71
CA PRO A 126 -14.44 12.62 -0.72
C PRO A 126 -13.05 12.86 -1.32
N TRP A 127 -12.09 13.38 -0.53
CA TRP A 127 -10.72 13.57 -0.98
C TRP A 127 -10.05 12.23 -1.27
N LEU A 128 -9.97 11.32 -0.30
CA LEU A 128 -9.45 9.96 -0.49
C LEU A 128 -10.19 9.21 -1.61
N ALA A 129 -11.53 9.27 -1.63
CA ALA A 129 -12.31 8.58 -2.65
C ALA A 129 -12.00 9.06 -4.08
N SER A 130 -11.69 10.36 -4.25
CA SER A 130 -11.33 10.92 -5.57
C SER A 130 -9.97 10.45 -6.12
N PHE A 131 -9.15 9.77 -5.32
CA PHE A 131 -7.93 9.07 -5.77
C PHE A 131 -8.17 7.57 -6.10
N GLY A 132 -9.43 7.11 -6.09
CA GLY A 132 -9.77 5.74 -6.43
C GLY A 132 -9.74 4.79 -5.22
N PHE A 133 -10.42 5.17 -4.14
CA PHE A 133 -10.60 4.35 -2.94
C PHE A 133 -12.08 4.34 -2.53
N VAL A 134 -12.59 3.24 -1.97
CA VAL A 134 -13.89 3.23 -1.30
C VAL A 134 -13.65 3.39 0.19
N VAL A 135 -14.14 4.48 0.77
CA VAL A 135 -13.77 4.93 2.11
C VAL A 135 -15.00 4.90 3.01
N ILE A 136 -14.99 4.08 4.07
CA ILE A 136 -16.02 4.12 5.12
C ILE A 136 -15.50 4.89 6.32
N GLY A 137 -16.05 6.07 6.55
CA GLY A 137 -15.85 6.83 7.78
C GLY A 137 -16.93 6.49 8.78
N ILE A 138 -16.56 6.11 10.00
CA ILE A 138 -17.51 5.62 11.01
C ILE A 138 -17.60 6.50 12.26
N ASP A 139 -18.80 6.57 12.81
CA ASP A 139 -19.02 6.94 14.20
C ASP A 139 -18.85 5.70 15.10
N THR A 140 -18.47 5.93 16.35
CA THR A 140 -18.24 4.87 17.35
C THR A 140 -19.52 4.51 18.10
N ASN A 141 -19.63 3.25 18.55
CA ASN A 141 -20.75 2.76 19.37
C ASN A 141 -20.91 3.59 20.65
N SER A 142 -19.78 3.94 21.29
CA SER A 142 -19.70 4.97 22.30
C SER A 142 -18.61 5.97 21.92
N ARG A 143 -18.92 7.26 22.00
CA ARG A 143 -17.92 8.32 21.77
C ARG A 143 -16.75 8.26 22.77
N ASN A 144 -16.93 7.55 23.89
CA ASN A 144 -15.91 7.28 24.91
C ASN A 144 -15.18 5.94 24.69
N ASP A 145 -15.39 5.25 23.57
CA ASP A 145 -14.68 4.01 23.23
C ASP A 145 -13.16 4.25 23.18
N TRP A 146 -12.39 3.31 23.73
CA TRP A 146 -10.93 3.34 23.73
C TRP A 146 -10.35 2.75 22.43
N ASP A 147 -9.04 2.81 22.29
CA ASP A 147 -8.30 2.38 21.11
C ASP A 147 -8.56 0.91 20.71
N ASN A 148 -8.57 -0.02 21.66
CA ASN A 148 -8.90 -1.42 21.39
C ASN A 148 -10.32 -1.61 20.81
N ALA A 149 -11.32 -0.92 21.37
CA ALA A 149 -12.70 -0.94 20.89
C ALA A 149 -12.84 -0.26 19.51
N ARG A 150 -12.04 0.77 19.22
CA ARG A 150 -11.98 1.42 17.90
C ARG A 150 -11.32 0.52 16.85
N GLY A 151 -10.32 -0.27 17.23
CA GLY A 151 -9.73 -1.30 16.37
C GLY A 151 -10.75 -2.35 15.92
N THR A 152 -11.51 -2.91 16.86
CA THR A 152 -12.60 -3.85 16.55
C THR A 152 -13.68 -3.20 15.64
N GLN A 153 -14.00 -1.92 15.85
CA GLN A 153 -14.97 -1.19 15.03
C GLN A 153 -14.49 -0.90 13.62
N LEU A 154 -13.20 -0.59 13.42
CA LEU A 154 -12.58 -0.47 12.09
C LEU A 154 -12.70 -1.78 11.29
N LEU A 155 -12.47 -2.92 11.95
CA LEU A 155 -12.61 -4.23 11.30
C LEU A 155 -14.07 -4.55 10.95
N ALA A 156 -15.02 -4.29 11.87
CA ALA A 156 -16.45 -4.43 11.58
C ALA A 156 -16.94 -3.51 10.44
N ALA A 157 -16.36 -2.32 10.31
CA ALA A 157 -16.63 -1.38 9.22
C ALA A 157 -16.11 -1.90 7.86
N LEU A 158 -14.92 -2.50 7.82
CA LEU A 158 -14.40 -3.17 6.62
C LEU A 158 -15.27 -4.38 6.24
N ASP A 159 -15.71 -5.18 7.21
CA ASP A 159 -16.57 -6.35 6.96
C ASP A 159 -17.96 -5.94 6.45
N TYR A 160 -18.55 -4.89 7.03
CA TYR A 160 -19.77 -4.28 6.48
C TYR A 160 -19.54 -3.78 5.05
N LEU A 161 -18.47 -3.02 4.82
CA LEU A 161 -18.19 -2.39 3.53
C LEU A 161 -18.02 -3.43 2.41
N THR A 162 -17.22 -4.47 2.67
CA THR A 162 -16.86 -5.52 1.70
C THR A 162 -17.95 -6.56 1.48
N GLN A 163 -18.78 -6.87 2.48
CA GLN A 163 -19.73 -7.99 2.40
C GLN A 163 -21.20 -7.54 2.30
N ARG A 164 -21.58 -6.42 2.93
CA ARG A 164 -23.00 -6.08 3.20
C ARG A 164 -23.45 -4.71 2.70
N SER A 165 -22.52 -3.84 2.29
CA SER A 165 -22.87 -2.50 1.80
C SER A 165 -23.55 -2.51 0.43
N SER A 166 -24.24 -1.41 0.10
CA SER A 166 -24.83 -1.14 -1.21
C SER A 166 -23.81 -0.83 -2.31
N VAL A 167 -22.52 -0.67 -1.95
CA VAL A 167 -21.43 -0.36 -2.89
C VAL A 167 -20.32 -1.40 -2.90
N ARG A 168 -20.50 -2.53 -2.20
CA ARG A 168 -19.52 -3.64 -2.09
C ARG A 168 -19.00 -4.13 -3.44
N ASP A 169 -19.82 -4.08 -4.48
CA ASP A 169 -19.47 -4.52 -5.84
C ASP A 169 -18.45 -3.59 -6.54
N ARG A 170 -18.10 -2.45 -5.90
CA ARG A 170 -16.99 -1.54 -6.29
C ARG A 170 -15.68 -1.84 -5.54
N VAL A 171 -15.72 -2.73 -4.55
CA VAL A 171 -14.65 -2.95 -3.57
C VAL A 171 -13.89 -4.23 -3.90
N ASP A 172 -12.56 -4.17 -3.87
CA ASP A 172 -11.74 -5.36 -3.78
C ASP A 172 -11.58 -5.76 -2.30
N ALA A 173 -12.30 -6.79 -1.88
CA ALA A 173 -12.29 -7.27 -0.50
C ALA A 173 -10.92 -7.79 -0.03
N SER A 174 -9.99 -8.11 -0.95
CA SER A 174 -8.62 -8.50 -0.61
C SER A 174 -7.69 -7.32 -0.33
N ARG A 175 -8.14 -6.08 -0.60
CA ARG A 175 -7.33 -4.85 -0.53
C ARG A 175 -7.95 -3.88 0.46
N THR A 176 -7.89 -4.25 1.73
CA THR A 176 -8.45 -3.49 2.86
C THR A 176 -7.37 -2.80 3.68
N ALA A 177 -7.66 -1.60 4.18
CA ALA A 177 -6.78 -0.80 5.03
C ALA A 177 -7.55 -0.04 6.11
N VAL A 178 -6.85 0.41 7.15
CA VAL A 178 -7.42 1.14 8.29
C VAL A 178 -6.70 2.45 8.56
N MET A 179 -7.42 3.44 9.05
CA MET A 179 -6.86 4.70 9.53
C MET A 179 -7.64 5.24 10.72
N GLY A 180 -7.00 6.06 11.56
CA GLY A 180 -7.73 6.88 12.51
C GLY A 180 -6.85 7.93 13.18
N HIS A 181 -7.51 8.83 13.91
CA HIS A 181 -6.86 9.92 14.65
C HIS A 181 -6.98 9.73 16.17
N SER A 182 -5.97 10.13 16.94
CA SER A 182 -5.96 10.06 18.41
C SER A 182 -6.22 8.61 18.89
N MET A 183 -7.20 8.35 19.76
CA MET A 183 -7.61 6.96 20.10
C MET A 183 -8.04 6.14 18.89
N GLY A 184 -8.56 6.76 17.82
CA GLY A 184 -8.81 6.09 16.55
C GLY A 184 -7.52 5.67 15.83
N GLY A 185 -6.43 6.41 15.99
CA GLY A 185 -5.10 6.04 15.50
C GLY A 185 -4.48 4.90 16.31
N GLY A 186 -4.74 4.86 17.63
CA GLY A 186 -4.52 3.66 18.44
C GLY A 186 -5.38 2.49 17.96
N GLY A 187 -6.62 2.74 17.53
CA GLY A 187 -7.51 1.76 16.90
C GLY A 187 -6.96 1.19 15.59
N ALA A 188 -6.38 2.03 14.73
CA ALA A 188 -5.70 1.56 13.52
C ALA A 188 -4.49 0.68 13.85
N ALA A 189 -3.71 1.04 14.88
CA ALA A 189 -2.62 0.20 15.40
C ALA A 189 -3.14 -1.14 15.94
N ASN A 190 -4.21 -1.14 16.75
CA ASN A 190 -4.85 -2.35 17.28
C ASN A 190 -5.40 -3.26 16.18
N ALA A 191 -6.12 -2.69 15.20
CA ALA A 191 -6.65 -3.42 14.05
C ALA A 191 -5.53 -4.08 13.21
N SER A 192 -4.35 -3.45 13.11
CA SER A 192 -3.18 -4.02 12.43
C SER A 192 -2.68 -5.33 13.09
N LEU A 193 -2.80 -5.45 14.41
CA LEU A 193 -2.46 -6.65 15.16
C LEU A 193 -3.55 -7.73 15.04
N GLN A 194 -4.82 -7.32 15.12
CA GLN A 194 -5.97 -8.22 15.01
C GLN A 194 -6.13 -8.83 13.60
N ARG A 195 -5.81 -8.10 12.54
CA ARG A 195 -6.00 -8.53 11.15
C ARG A 195 -4.72 -8.35 10.30
N PRO A 196 -3.76 -9.30 10.38
CA PRO A 196 -2.53 -9.28 9.56
C PRO A 196 -2.74 -9.37 8.04
N SER A 197 -3.97 -9.57 7.55
CA SER A 197 -4.34 -9.50 6.12
C SER A 197 -4.66 -8.08 5.63
N LEU A 198 -4.72 -7.09 6.54
CA LEU A 198 -4.78 -5.68 6.15
C LEU A 198 -3.56 -5.31 5.30
N LYS A 199 -3.78 -4.58 4.22
CA LYS A 199 -2.72 -4.08 3.35
C LYS A 199 -1.91 -2.96 3.99
N THR A 200 -2.55 -2.10 4.79
CA THR A 200 -1.85 -1.11 5.62
C THR A 200 -2.71 -0.55 6.75
N ALA A 201 -2.05 -0.01 7.78
CA ALA A 201 -2.64 0.82 8.82
C ALA A 201 -1.99 2.22 8.87
N ILE A 202 -2.78 3.27 9.11
CA ILE A 202 -2.28 4.64 9.33
C ILE A 202 -2.76 5.18 10.68
N GLY A 203 -1.81 5.53 11.56
CA GLY A 203 -2.08 6.18 12.85
C GLY A 203 -1.78 7.67 12.80
N LEU A 204 -2.79 8.52 12.97
CA LEU A 204 -2.65 9.98 13.03
C LEU A 204 -2.67 10.43 14.51
N ALA A 205 -1.55 10.95 15.04
CA ALA A 205 -1.35 11.16 16.48
C ALA A 205 -1.82 9.97 17.35
N PRO A 206 -1.35 8.74 17.09
CA PRO A 206 -1.98 7.52 17.59
C PRO A 206 -1.89 7.35 19.12
N ALA A 207 -3.02 7.51 19.81
CA ALA A 207 -3.15 7.23 21.24
C ALA A 207 -3.30 5.72 21.48
N SER A 208 -2.19 5.00 21.29
CA SER A 208 -2.07 3.54 21.42
C SER A 208 -1.75 3.15 22.86
N PHE A 209 -2.75 3.18 23.74
CA PHE A 209 -2.60 2.89 25.17
C PHE A 209 -2.77 1.39 25.49
N SER A 210 -3.61 0.68 24.73
CA SER A 210 -3.90 -0.74 24.98
C SER A 210 -2.91 -1.72 24.33
N GLN A 211 -2.02 -1.23 23.45
CA GLN A 211 -1.05 -2.04 22.71
C GLN A 211 0.17 -1.23 22.24
N ASN A 212 1.24 -1.94 21.93
CA ASN A 212 2.34 -1.45 21.09
C ASN A 212 2.32 -2.21 19.73
N LEU A 213 3.27 -1.92 18.83
CA LEU A 213 3.33 -2.53 17.50
C LEU A 213 4.43 -3.62 17.34
N THR A 214 5.02 -4.15 18.41
CA THR A 214 6.18 -5.07 18.32
C THR A 214 5.90 -6.42 17.65
N THR A 215 4.64 -6.76 17.43
CA THR A 215 4.19 -7.99 16.76
C THR A 215 3.40 -7.74 15.48
N THR A 216 3.26 -6.48 15.02
CA THR A 216 2.54 -6.20 13.77
C THR A 216 3.26 -6.78 12.56
N LYS A 217 2.48 -7.16 11.55
CA LYS A 217 2.95 -7.62 10.23
C LYS A 217 2.43 -6.75 9.07
N VAL A 218 1.68 -5.71 9.41
CA VAL A 218 0.97 -4.85 8.47
C VAL A 218 1.82 -3.59 8.21
N PRO A 219 2.10 -3.24 6.95
CA PRO A 219 2.77 -1.99 6.62
C PRO A 219 2.11 -0.80 7.31
N THR A 220 2.86 -0.03 8.09
CA THR A 220 2.28 0.97 9.01
C THR A 220 2.92 2.36 8.90
N MET A 221 2.09 3.38 8.66
CA MET A 221 2.50 4.79 8.70
C MET A 221 1.99 5.49 9.96
N LEU A 222 2.89 6.10 10.72
CA LEU A 222 2.53 6.88 11.92
C LEU A 222 2.86 8.36 11.70
N LEU A 223 1.86 9.23 11.94
CA LEU A 223 2.00 10.68 11.81
C LEU A 223 1.89 11.37 13.17
N SER A 224 2.68 12.41 13.38
CA SER A 224 2.66 13.26 14.59
C SER A 224 2.60 14.74 14.21
N GLY A 225 2.10 15.58 15.13
CA GLY A 225 2.26 17.03 15.05
C GLY A 225 3.43 17.48 15.92
N GLN A 226 4.33 18.33 15.39
CA GLN A 226 5.47 18.88 16.14
C GLN A 226 5.10 19.45 17.52
N ASN A 227 3.94 20.12 17.59
CA ASN A 227 3.40 20.80 18.76
C ASN A 227 2.28 19.99 19.43
N ASP A 228 2.21 18.68 19.21
CA ASP A 228 1.23 17.80 19.86
C ASP A 228 1.58 17.59 21.35
N GLY A 229 0.86 18.30 22.21
CA GLY A 229 0.95 18.15 23.67
C GLY A 229 0.06 17.03 24.26
N THR A 230 -0.69 16.31 23.44
CA THR A 230 -1.57 15.21 23.87
C THR A 230 -0.92 13.85 23.59
N ILE A 231 -0.46 13.62 22.35
CA ILE A 231 0.30 12.43 21.94
C ILE A 231 1.61 12.91 21.29
N THR A 232 2.63 13.11 22.12
CA THR A 232 3.87 13.77 21.69
C THR A 232 4.58 13.07 20.53
N PRO A 233 5.34 13.79 19.68
CA PRO A 233 6.22 13.21 18.68
C PRO A 233 7.11 12.07 19.22
N ALA A 234 7.61 12.19 20.45
CA ALA A 234 8.41 11.15 21.10
C ALA A 234 7.59 9.88 21.40
N SER A 235 6.32 10.01 21.79
CA SER A 235 5.40 8.88 21.99
C SER A 235 5.13 8.15 20.68
N VAL A 236 4.87 8.89 19.59
CA VAL A 236 4.63 8.31 18.26
C VAL A 236 5.90 7.67 17.68
N LEU A 237 7.07 8.29 17.88
CA LEU A 237 8.36 7.74 17.45
C LEU A 237 8.74 6.48 18.25
N SER A 238 8.40 6.41 19.53
CA SER A 238 8.54 5.19 20.34
C SER A 238 7.69 4.04 19.76
N LEU A 239 6.44 4.32 19.40
CA LEU A 239 5.55 3.34 18.75
C LEU A 239 6.08 2.89 17.37
N TYR A 240 6.64 3.81 16.58
CA TYR A 240 7.30 3.52 15.30
C TYR A 240 8.55 2.65 15.47
N ASN A 241 9.38 2.95 16.48
CA ASN A 241 10.58 2.18 16.80
C ASN A 241 10.24 0.75 17.23
N GLY A 242 9.08 0.56 17.89
CA GLY A 242 8.55 -0.76 18.23
C GLY A 242 8.18 -1.64 17.04
N ILE A 243 7.75 -1.09 15.90
CA ILE A 243 7.40 -1.89 14.70
C ILE A 243 8.62 -2.71 14.23
N PRO A 244 8.50 -4.03 13.96
CA PRO A 244 9.60 -4.87 13.49
C PRO A 244 10.36 -4.31 12.28
N ALA A 245 11.67 -4.54 12.23
CA ALA A 245 12.53 -4.02 11.16
C ALA A 245 12.25 -4.63 9.77
N GLY A 246 11.59 -5.79 9.71
CA GLY A 246 11.17 -6.46 8.48
C GLY A 246 9.72 -6.15 8.06
N VAL A 247 9.12 -5.07 8.55
CA VAL A 247 7.80 -4.58 8.15
C VAL A 247 7.93 -3.17 7.61
N GLU A 248 7.34 -2.91 6.44
CA GLU A 248 7.40 -1.60 5.81
C GLU A 248 6.75 -0.53 6.69
N LYS A 249 7.52 0.47 7.10
CA LYS A 249 7.04 1.51 8.01
C LYS A 249 7.53 2.89 7.63
N ALA A 250 6.75 3.91 8.01
CA ALA A 250 7.16 5.30 7.98
C ALA A 250 6.67 6.08 9.21
N TYR A 251 7.50 7.00 9.70
CA TYR A 251 7.17 8.04 10.66
C TYR A 251 7.28 9.40 9.98
N LEU A 252 6.28 10.26 10.17
CA LEU A 252 6.25 11.61 9.58
C LEU A 252 5.73 12.62 10.60
N GLU A 253 6.53 13.65 10.86
CA GLU A 253 6.23 14.74 11.80
C GLU A 253 5.89 16.02 11.05
N LEU A 254 4.66 16.52 11.24
CA LEU A 254 4.18 17.74 10.60
C LEU A 254 4.67 18.98 11.36
N ALA A 255 5.36 19.87 10.65
CA ALA A 255 5.94 21.09 11.21
C ALA A 255 4.83 22.04 11.72
N GLY A 256 5.02 22.59 12.91
CA GLY A 256 4.09 23.51 13.59
C GLY A 256 2.75 22.92 14.05
N ALA A 257 2.38 21.72 13.61
CA ALA A 257 1.05 21.15 13.84
C ALA A 257 0.85 20.64 15.27
N GLY A 258 -0.34 20.84 15.86
CA GLY A 258 -0.75 20.25 17.13
C GLY A 258 -1.59 18.97 16.95
N HIS A 259 -2.16 18.43 18.05
CA HIS A 259 -2.90 17.15 18.04
C HIS A 259 -3.99 17.08 16.95
N GLY A 260 -4.82 18.13 16.86
CA GLY A 260 -5.94 18.21 15.91
C GLY A 260 -5.56 18.40 14.44
N PHE A 261 -4.34 18.07 14.01
CA PHE A 261 -3.92 18.20 12.61
C PHE A 261 -4.80 17.42 11.59
N PRO A 262 -5.51 16.31 11.95
CA PRO A 262 -6.45 15.65 11.06
C PRO A 262 -7.88 16.22 11.09
N THR A 263 -8.23 17.10 12.03
CA THR A 263 -9.63 17.53 12.26
C THR A 263 -10.10 18.60 11.27
N SER A 264 -9.30 18.92 10.25
CA SER A 264 -9.60 19.90 9.19
C SER A 264 -8.69 19.68 7.97
N ASN A 265 -9.04 20.26 6.82
CA ASN A 265 -8.30 20.13 5.56
C ASN A 265 -6.79 20.33 5.71
N ASN A 266 -6.02 19.25 5.55
CA ASN A 266 -4.58 19.24 5.73
C ASN A 266 -3.84 18.70 4.48
N PRO A 267 -3.49 19.54 3.49
CA PRO A 267 -2.83 19.11 2.26
C PRO A 267 -1.49 18.39 2.51
N THR A 268 -0.72 18.83 3.52
CA THR A 268 0.57 18.22 3.89
C THR A 268 0.39 16.78 4.40
N MET A 269 -0.66 16.52 5.18
CA MET A 269 -1.04 15.15 5.57
C MET A 269 -1.49 14.34 4.35
N MET A 270 -2.44 14.88 3.57
CA MET A 270 -3.07 14.17 2.44
C MET A 270 -2.07 13.75 1.37
N ARG A 271 -1.15 14.65 0.98
CA ARG A 271 -0.13 14.36 -0.05
C ARG A 271 0.86 13.27 0.33
N ASN A 272 0.91 12.85 1.59
CA ASN A 272 1.78 11.77 2.08
C ASN A 272 1.02 10.46 2.32
N ILE A 273 -0.20 10.52 2.90
CA ILE A 273 -1.00 9.31 3.12
C ILE A 273 -1.59 8.75 1.82
N ILE A 274 -1.85 9.58 0.80
CA ILE A 274 -2.37 9.11 -0.50
C ILE A 274 -1.34 8.22 -1.24
N PRO A 275 -0.07 8.64 -1.43
CA PRO A 275 0.99 7.76 -1.92
C PRO A 275 1.15 6.49 -1.07
N TRP A 276 1.06 6.60 0.25
CA TRP A 276 1.19 5.43 1.13
C TRP A 276 0.08 4.40 0.92
N PHE A 277 -1.19 4.84 0.87
CA PHE A 277 -2.31 3.96 0.50
C PHE A 277 -2.13 3.38 -0.92
N LYS A 278 -1.66 4.17 -1.89
CA LYS A 278 -1.43 3.69 -3.26
C LYS A 278 -0.35 2.61 -3.32
N VAL A 279 0.78 2.82 -2.65
CA VAL A 279 1.84 1.82 -2.56
C VAL A 279 1.30 0.53 -1.94
N PHE A 280 0.62 0.55 -0.79
CA PHE A 280 0.29 -0.70 -0.10
C PHE A 280 -1.05 -1.35 -0.47
N THR A 281 -2.09 -0.56 -0.76
CA THR A 281 -3.43 -1.11 -1.08
C THR A 281 -3.62 -1.42 -2.57
N ASP A 282 -3.02 -0.62 -3.46
CA ASP A 282 -3.04 -0.83 -4.91
C ASP A 282 -1.73 -1.46 -5.42
N SER A 283 -0.72 -1.70 -4.57
CA SER A 283 0.64 -2.12 -5.00
C SER A 283 1.27 -1.17 -6.03
N ASP A 284 0.83 0.09 -6.06
CA ASP A 284 1.11 1.00 -7.16
C ASP A 284 2.48 1.66 -6.99
N THR A 285 3.51 0.98 -7.50
CA THR A 285 4.91 1.39 -7.42
C THR A 285 5.18 2.75 -8.07
N ARG A 286 4.27 3.29 -8.91
CA ARG A 286 4.34 4.68 -9.40
C ARG A 286 4.36 5.71 -8.27
N TYR A 287 3.86 5.36 -7.08
CA TYR A 287 3.78 6.25 -5.92
C TYR A 287 4.96 6.12 -4.94
N THR A 288 5.89 5.17 -5.10
CA THR A 288 7.07 5.07 -4.21
C THR A 288 8.00 6.27 -4.36
N GLN A 289 8.04 6.90 -5.54
CA GLN A 289 8.85 8.09 -5.84
C GLN A 289 8.58 9.30 -4.91
N PHE A 290 7.43 9.35 -4.24
CA PHE A 290 7.09 10.42 -3.30
C PHE A 290 7.56 10.14 -1.86
N LEU A 291 7.92 8.89 -1.56
CA LEU A 291 8.20 8.38 -0.21
C LEU A 291 9.63 7.84 -0.06
N CYS A 292 10.25 7.35 -1.13
CA CYS A 292 11.58 6.75 -1.14
C CYS A 292 12.52 7.35 -2.21
N PRO A 293 13.33 8.37 -1.85
CA PRO A 293 13.24 9.17 -0.63
C PRO A 293 11.98 10.07 -0.63
N LEU A 294 11.65 10.66 0.52
CA LEU A 294 10.57 11.66 0.62
C LEU A 294 10.85 12.84 -0.33
N SER A 295 9.95 13.06 -1.30
CA SER A 295 10.19 14.00 -2.41
C SER A 295 9.88 15.46 -2.09
N ASP A 296 8.96 15.72 -1.14
CA ASP A 296 8.54 17.08 -0.76
C ASP A 296 8.46 17.22 0.76
N TRP A 297 9.41 17.97 1.31
CA TRP A 297 9.55 18.27 2.74
C TRP A 297 8.75 19.49 3.21
N ASN A 298 8.00 20.18 2.34
CA ASN A 298 7.29 21.42 2.69
C ASN A 298 6.26 21.20 3.83
N GLY A 299 6.53 21.70 5.03
CA GLY A 299 5.70 21.46 6.22
C GLY A 299 5.93 20.12 6.92
N ILE A 300 7.01 19.39 6.59
CA ILE A 300 7.45 18.16 7.27
C ILE A 300 8.74 18.49 8.03
N ARG A 301 8.76 18.18 9.33
CA ARG A 301 9.92 18.40 10.20
C ARG A 301 10.83 17.18 10.28
N THR A 302 10.23 16.00 10.33
CA THR A 302 10.94 14.72 10.48
C THR A 302 10.30 13.70 9.56
N TYR A 303 11.11 12.92 8.84
CA TYR A 303 10.66 11.72 8.14
C TYR A 303 11.64 10.58 8.38
N GLN A 304 11.13 9.39 8.65
CA GLN A 304 11.91 8.16 8.76
C GLN A 304 11.12 7.03 8.09
N SER A 305 11.78 6.12 7.39
CA SER A 305 11.11 4.96 6.79
C SER A 305 12.09 3.83 6.49
N THR A 306 11.55 2.62 6.31
CA THR A 306 12.30 1.44 5.87
C THR A 306 12.38 1.37 4.33
N CYS A 307 12.86 2.44 3.69
CA CYS A 307 13.01 2.44 2.23
C CYS A 307 14.07 1.41 1.77
N PRO A 308 13.87 0.73 0.62
CA PRO A 308 12.75 0.88 -0.32
C PRO A 308 11.44 0.26 0.21
N LEU A 309 10.34 0.99 0.08
CA LEU A 309 9.00 0.48 0.37
C LEU A 309 8.56 -0.44 -0.78
N VAL A 310 8.68 -1.76 -0.58
CA VAL A 310 8.31 -2.79 -1.56
C VAL A 310 6.93 -3.35 -1.18
N PRO A 311 5.86 -3.02 -1.92
CA PRO A 311 4.54 -3.57 -1.61
C PRO A 311 4.45 -5.05 -2.02
N SER A 312 3.61 -5.82 -1.31
CA SER A 312 3.31 -7.21 -1.66
C SER A 312 2.81 -7.29 -3.10
N THR A 313 3.52 -8.00 -3.99
CA THR A 313 3.23 -8.04 -5.43
C THR A 313 1.78 -8.45 -5.73
N PRO A 314 1.08 -7.78 -6.67
CA PRO A 314 -0.21 -8.24 -7.16
C PRO A 314 -0.14 -9.65 -7.74
N PRO A 315 -1.23 -10.43 -7.69
CA PRO A 315 -1.40 -11.54 -8.63
C PRO A 315 -1.57 -10.94 -10.03
N THR A 316 -0.53 -11.05 -10.87
CA THR A 316 -0.59 -10.62 -12.27
C THR A 316 -1.63 -11.45 -13.03
N THR A 317 -2.80 -10.87 -13.28
CA THR A 317 -3.88 -11.51 -14.04
C THR A 317 -3.61 -11.42 -15.54
N THR A 318 -2.66 -12.23 -16.01
CA THR A 318 -2.40 -12.43 -17.44
C THR A 318 -3.62 -13.10 -18.09
N SER A 319 -4.44 -12.29 -18.77
CA SER A 319 -5.66 -12.77 -19.41
C SER A 319 -5.34 -13.59 -20.67
N THR A 320 -5.31 -14.91 -20.51
CA THR A 320 -5.19 -15.86 -21.63
C THR A 320 -6.54 -16.51 -21.89
N THR A 321 -7.17 -16.15 -23.00
CA THR A 321 -8.46 -16.71 -23.43
C THR A 321 -8.34 -18.21 -23.70
N SER A 322 -8.94 -19.05 -22.83
CA SER A 322 -9.12 -20.49 -23.09
C SER A 322 -10.43 -21.03 -22.54
N THR A 323 -11.15 -21.67 -23.44
CA THR A 323 -12.47 -22.30 -23.35
C THR A 323 -12.73 -23.16 -22.11
N THR A 324 -13.80 -22.82 -21.38
CA THR A 324 -14.76 -23.70 -20.67
C THR A 324 -14.29 -25.04 -20.10
N THR A 325 -14.07 -25.09 -18.77
CA THR A 325 -14.61 -26.20 -17.93
C THR A 325 -14.88 -25.74 -16.47
N THR A 326 -15.60 -26.57 -15.72
CA THR A 326 -16.31 -26.23 -14.46
C THR A 326 -15.45 -26.20 -13.18
N THR A 327 -15.67 -25.15 -12.38
CA THR A 327 -15.94 -25.17 -10.92
C THR A 327 -15.12 -26.09 -9.99
N THR A 328 -14.27 -25.51 -9.12
CA THR A 328 -14.39 -25.60 -7.64
C THR A 328 -13.38 -24.70 -6.90
N THR A 329 -13.78 -24.25 -5.70
CA THR A 329 -13.04 -23.76 -4.51
C THR A 329 -11.57 -23.26 -4.63
N PRO A 330 -11.26 -22.01 -4.20
CA PRO A 330 -9.87 -21.50 -4.07
C PRO A 330 -9.05 -22.24 -3.00
N GLY A 331 -7.74 -22.40 -3.25
CA GLY A 331 -6.84 -23.28 -2.48
C GLY A 331 -5.77 -22.63 -1.61
N GLU A 332 -5.03 -23.50 -0.92
CA GLU A 332 -3.90 -23.29 0.01
C GLU A 332 -2.66 -22.65 -0.66
N PRO A 333 -1.72 -22.01 0.08
CA PRO A 333 -0.42 -21.58 -0.45
C PRO A 333 0.28 -22.69 -1.25
N THR A 334 0.42 -22.45 -2.55
CA THR A 334 0.91 -23.44 -3.51
C THR A 334 2.26 -24.02 -3.09
N SER A 335 2.31 -25.34 -2.96
CA SER A 335 3.58 -26.07 -2.90
C SER A 335 4.17 -26.18 -4.30
N GLY A 336 5.49 -26.25 -4.39
CA GLY A 336 6.19 -26.43 -5.65
C GLY A 336 7.64 -26.84 -5.44
N THR A 337 8.30 -27.24 -6.52
CA THR A 337 9.69 -27.68 -6.48
C THR A 337 10.66 -26.50 -6.54
N TYR A 338 11.79 -26.57 -5.84
CA TYR A 338 12.90 -25.63 -6.02
C TYR A 338 14.02 -26.33 -6.78
N VAL A 339 14.27 -25.92 -8.01
CA VAL A 339 15.23 -26.57 -8.92
C VAL A 339 16.52 -25.76 -8.98
N GLY A 340 17.65 -26.38 -8.64
CA GLY A 340 18.97 -25.77 -8.74
C GLY A 340 19.32 -25.47 -10.21
N GLN A 341 19.63 -24.20 -10.52
CA GLN A 341 19.81 -23.73 -11.89
C GLN A 341 21.02 -24.38 -12.58
N GLN A 342 22.10 -24.67 -11.84
CA GLN A 342 23.28 -25.37 -12.36
C GLN A 342 23.03 -26.87 -12.62
N SER A 343 22.21 -27.51 -11.80
CA SER A 343 22.08 -28.98 -11.77
C SER A 343 20.85 -29.53 -12.49
N GLY A 344 19.81 -28.69 -12.67
CA GLY A 344 18.48 -29.12 -13.11
C GLY A 344 17.74 -29.99 -12.09
N ARG A 345 18.27 -30.14 -10.86
CA ARG A 345 17.79 -31.05 -9.81
C ARG A 345 17.07 -30.32 -8.69
N CYS A 346 16.15 -31.02 -8.05
CA CYS A 346 15.28 -30.51 -7.00
C CYS A 346 15.95 -30.49 -5.62
N LEU A 347 15.56 -29.52 -4.81
CA LEU A 347 15.79 -29.49 -3.36
C LEU A 347 14.98 -30.62 -2.71
N ASP A 348 15.67 -31.60 -2.15
CA ASP A 348 15.10 -32.90 -1.78
C ASP A 348 15.41 -33.25 -0.32
N VAL A 349 14.40 -33.67 0.44
CA VAL A 349 14.61 -34.28 1.76
C VAL A 349 15.04 -35.73 1.59
N SER A 350 16.26 -36.04 2.00
CA SER A 350 16.90 -37.33 1.70
C SER A 350 16.12 -38.51 2.27
N GLY A 351 15.90 -39.52 1.41
CA GLY A 351 15.13 -40.73 1.73
C GLY A 351 13.63 -40.47 2.00
N ALA A 352 13.10 -39.30 1.64
CA ALA A 352 11.74 -38.85 1.98
C ALA A 352 11.43 -38.91 3.49
N SER A 353 12.46 -38.76 4.33
CA SER A 353 12.30 -38.79 5.78
C SER A 353 11.52 -37.58 6.30
N GLN A 354 10.75 -37.81 7.36
CA GLN A 354 10.05 -36.77 8.14
C GLN A 354 10.62 -36.64 9.56
N THR A 355 11.73 -37.30 9.86
CA THR A 355 12.42 -37.18 11.16
C THR A 355 13.14 -35.84 11.26
N ASN A 356 13.06 -35.19 12.42
CA ASN A 356 13.82 -33.98 12.69
C ASN A 356 15.33 -34.23 12.56
N GLY A 357 16.03 -33.33 11.88
CA GLY A 357 17.45 -33.48 11.53
C GLY A 357 17.71 -34.23 10.22
N ALA A 358 16.69 -34.74 9.53
CA ALA A 358 16.85 -35.31 8.19
C ALA A 358 17.43 -34.27 7.23
N LYS A 359 18.41 -34.68 6.42
CA LYS A 359 19.29 -33.77 5.67
C LYS A 359 18.84 -33.55 4.24
N LEU A 360 19.19 -32.38 3.71
CA LEU A 360 18.83 -31.99 2.35
C LEU A 360 19.94 -32.30 1.33
N GLN A 361 19.49 -32.65 0.12
CA GLN A 361 20.31 -33.03 -1.02
C GLN A 361 19.75 -32.45 -2.33
N LEU A 362 20.56 -32.46 -3.40
CA LEU A 362 20.03 -32.46 -4.76
C LEU A 362 19.54 -33.87 -5.10
N TRP A 363 18.38 -33.95 -5.74
CA TRP A 363 17.89 -35.18 -6.36
C TRP A 363 17.12 -34.90 -7.66
N ASP A 364 16.99 -35.89 -8.54
CA ASP A 364 16.19 -35.75 -9.76
C ASP A 364 14.74 -35.41 -9.42
N CYS A 365 14.17 -34.43 -10.13
CA CYS A 365 12.82 -33.94 -9.86
C CYS A 365 11.78 -35.00 -10.22
N HIS A 366 11.03 -35.49 -9.22
CA HIS A 366 10.06 -36.58 -9.36
C HIS A 366 8.72 -36.30 -8.66
N ASN A 367 8.40 -35.03 -8.40
CA ASN A 367 7.10 -34.53 -7.94
C ASN A 367 6.54 -35.19 -6.65
N GLN A 368 7.40 -35.83 -5.85
CA GLN A 368 7.03 -36.39 -4.55
C GLN A 368 6.99 -35.30 -3.48
N THR A 369 6.30 -35.57 -2.37
CA THR A 369 6.09 -34.62 -1.27
C THR A 369 7.38 -34.17 -0.59
N ASN A 370 8.45 -34.97 -0.63
CA ASN A 370 9.79 -34.62 -0.12
C ASN A 370 10.55 -33.59 -0.98
N GLN A 371 9.99 -33.22 -2.13
CA GLN A 371 10.46 -32.14 -3.03
C GLN A 371 9.43 -31.01 -3.17
N GLN A 372 8.26 -31.11 -2.53
CA GLN A 372 7.23 -30.07 -2.55
C GLN A 372 7.43 -29.09 -1.39
N TRP A 373 7.83 -27.87 -1.72
CA TRP A 373 8.11 -26.81 -0.77
C TRP A 373 7.14 -25.63 -0.92
N SER A 374 6.56 -25.21 0.20
CA SER A 374 5.72 -24.01 0.31
C SER A 374 6.46 -22.94 1.12
N LEU A 375 6.95 -21.89 0.45
CA LEU A 375 7.42 -20.68 1.14
C LEU A 375 6.21 -19.95 1.75
N THR A 376 6.22 -19.73 3.06
CA THR A 376 5.11 -19.09 3.77
C THR A 376 5.34 -17.60 4.00
N ASN A 377 4.25 -16.88 4.29
CA ASN A 377 4.28 -15.49 4.77
C ASN A 377 4.92 -15.33 6.17
N ALA A 378 5.41 -16.42 6.78
CA ALA A 378 6.24 -16.41 7.98
C ALA A 378 7.72 -16.67 7.66
N ALA A 379 8.15 -16.48 6.40
CA ALA A 379 9.49 -16.74 5.90
C ALA A 379 10.00 -18.18 6.12
N GLU A 380 9.10 -19.13 6.38
CA GLU A 380 9.44 -20.55 6.51
C GLU A 380 9.34 -21.22 5.13
N LEU A 381 10.39 -21.94 4.71
CA LEU A 381 10.29 -22.85 3.57
C LEU A 381 9.79 -24.22 4.08
N ARG A 382 8.50 -24.50 3.93
CA ARG A 382 7.87 -25.71 4.50
C ARG A 382 7.84 -26.89 3.55
N VAL A 383 8.03 -28.10 4.07
CA VAL A 383 7.83 -29.40 3.38
C VAL A 383 6.95 -30.29 4.25
N TYR A 384 6.15 -31.16 3.62
CA TYR A 384 5.10 -31.96 4.29
C TYR A 384 4.09 -31.13 5.14
N GLY A 385 3.99 -29.81 4.93
CA GLY A 385 3.11 -28.88 5.66
C GLY A 385 3.56 -28.51 7.09
N THR A 386 4.18 -29.44 7.82
CA THR A 386 4.57 -29.29 9.24
C THR A 386 6.06 -29.16 9.48
N LYS A 387 6.92 -29.49 8.50
CA LYS A 387 8.36 -29.41 8.61
C LYS A 387 8.91 -28.17 7.89
N CYS A 388 9.95 -27.58 8.44
CA CYS A 388 10.58 -26.36 7.96
C CYS A 388 12.04 -26.63 7.58
N LEU A 389 12.51 -25.97 6.51
CA LEU A 389 13.93 -25.83 6.18
C LEU A 389 14.64 -25.17 7.37
N ASP A 390 15.65 -25.85 7.91
CA ASP A 390 16.26 -25.53 9.19
C ASP A 390 17.79 -25.57 9.08
N LEU A 391 18.46 -24.61 9.72
CA LEU A 391 19.87 -24.69 10.06
C LEU A 391 20.03 -25.01 11.55
N PRO A 392 20.89 -25.97 11.94
CA PRO A 392 21.19 -26.22 13.35
C PRO A 392 21.62 -24.94 14.11
N PRO A 393 21.34 -24.84 15.43
CA PRO A 393 21.88 -23.77 16.25
C PRO A 393 23.40 -23.64 16.11
N ASN A 394 23.90 -22.40 16.06
CA ASN A 394 25.32 -22.06 15.83
C ASN A 394 25.88 -22.51 14.47
N SER A 395 25.04 -22.69 13.43
CA SER A 395 25.49 -22.98 12.07
C SER A 395 26.44 -21.92 11.50
N ALA A 396 27.50 -22.39 10.83
CA ALA A 396 28.47 -21.58 10.11
C ALA A 396 28.44 -21.91 8.60
N ALA A 397 29.21 -21.19 7.79
CA ALA A 397 29.40 -21.56 6.39
C ALA A 397 29.95 -22.99 6.29
N GLY A 398 29.24 -23.85 5.54
CA GLY A 398 29.52 -25.27 5.40
C GLY A 398 28.48 -26.18 6.04
N THR A 399 27.66 -25.70 6.98
CA THR A 399 26.69 -26.55 7.69
C THR A 399 25.59 -27.09 6.75
N GLN A 400 25.41 -28.41 6.71
CA GLN A 400 24.38 -29.05 5.86
C GLN A 400 22.98 -28.77 6.40
N ALA A 401 22.11 -28.24 5.53
CA ALA A 401 20.73 -27.91 5.82
C ALA A 401 19.91 -29.17 6.14
N GLN A 402 18.89 -29.00 6.96
CA GLN A 402 18.02 -30.08 7.44
C GLN A 402 16.56 -29.66 7.42
N ILE A 403 15.69 -30.59 7.82
CA ILE A 403 14.33 -30.26 8.24
C ILE A 403 14.16 -30.42 9.75
N TRP A 404 13.25 -29.62 10.31
CA TRP A 404 12.80 -29.73 11.70
C TRP A 404 11.29 -29.41 11.77
N ASP A 405 10.63 -29.67 12.90
CA ASP A 405 9.27 -29.15 13.13
C ASP A 405 9.24 -27.63 13.05
N CYS A 406 8.27 -27.08 12.31
CA CYS A 406 8.07 -25.64 12.20
C CYS A 406 7.71 -25.03 13.56
N ASN A 407 8.57 -24.14 14.05
CA ASN A 407 8.43 -23.51 15.37
C ASN A 407 8.57 -21.97 15.33
N GLY A 408 8.74 -21.37 14.14
CA GLY A 408 8.91 -19.94 13.96
C GLY A 408 10.24 -19.35 14.48
N ALA A 409 11.21 -20.18 14.87
CA ALA A 409 12.51 -19.70 15.34
C ALA A 409 13.37 -19.16 14.20
N ALA A 410 14.29 -18.25 14.54
CA ALA A 410 15.13 -17.52 13.58
C ALA A 410 16.00 -18.43 12.67
N ASN A 411 16.29 -19.65 13.11
CA ASN A 411 17.08 -20.64 12.36
C ASN A 411 16.26 -21.42 11.28
N GLN A 412 14.96 -21.10 11.16
CA GLN A 412 14.03 -21.64 10.16
C GLN A 412 13.53 -20.56 9.18
N GLN A 413 14.17 -19.38 9.19
CA GLN A 413 13.73 -18.19 8.47
C GLN A 413 14.58 -17.95 7.22
N TRP A 414 13.91 -17.86 6.06
CA TRP A 414 14.54 -17.80 4.74
C TRP A 414 13.82 -16.82 3.81
N SER A 415 14.58 -16.02 3.07
CA SER A 415 14.06 -15.25 1.95
C SER A 415 14.43 -15.92 0.62
N TYR A 416 13.54 -15.84 -0.37
CA TYR A 416 13.80 -16.25 -1.75
C TYR A 416 13.86 -14.98 -2.61
N GLY A 417 15.06 -14.64 -3.08
CA GLY A 417 15.32 -13.44 -3.86
C GLY A 417 14.89 -13.58 -5.33
N SER A 418 14.56 -12.45 -5.96
CA SER A 418 14.37 -12.37 -7.42
C SER A 418 15.64 -12.73 -8.22
N ASP A 419 16.81 -12.70 -7.58
CA ASP A 419 18.06 -13.20 -8.12
C ASP A 419 18.16 -14.74 -8.09
N GLY A 420 17.13 -15.46 -7.66
CA GLY A 420 17.09 -16.91 -7.50
C GLY A 420 17.78 -17.45 -6.26
N SER A 421 18.36 -16.62 -5.39
CA SER A 421 19.01 -17.12 -4.16
C SER A 421 17.99 -17.39 -3.05
N ILE A 422 18.18 -18.49 -2.32
CA ILE A 422 17.48 -18.72 -1.03
C ILE A 422 18.48 -18.34 0.06
N ARG A 423 18.14 -17.39 0.95
CA ARG A 423 19.05 -16.84 1.96
C ARG A 423 18.50 -17.00 3.37
N HIS A 424 19.32 -17.50 4.28
CA HIS A 424 18.98 -17.61 5.69
C HIS A 424 18.99 -16.24 6.35
N THR A 425 17.88 -15.79 6.94
CA THR A 425 17.74 -14.39 7.36
C THR A 425 18.61 -14.04 8.57
N GLN A 426 18.86 -14.99 9.47
CA GLN A 426 19.68 -14.75 10.67
C GLN A 426 21.19 -14.63 10.37
N THR A 427 21.70 -15.29 9.33
CA THR A 427 23.15 -15.37 9.04
C THR A 427 23.56 -14.79 7.69
N GLY A 428 22.60 -14.44 6.81
CA GLY A 428 22.86 -13.93 5.46
C GLY A 428 23.45 -14.96 4.49
N LEU A 429 23.62 -16.22 4.90
CA LEU A 429 24.18 -17.29 4.07
C LEU A 429 23.17 -17.77 3.02
N CYS A 430 23.67 -18.13 1.84
CA CYS A 430 22.89 -18.68 0.73
C CYS A 430 22.78 -20.21 0.87
N LEU A 431 21.63 -20.76 0.43
CA LEU A 431 21.42 -22.20 0.27
C LEU A 431 22.18 -22.67 -0.99
N ASP A 432 23.15 -23.55 -0.79
CA ASP A 432 24.23 -23.87 -1.73
C ASP A 432 24.26 -25.37 -2.04
N ALA A 433 24.33 -25.72 -3.34
CA ALA A 433 24.67 -27.06 -3.78
C ALA A 433 26.18 -27.27 -3.66
N SER A 434 26.57 -28.03 -2.63
CA SER A 434 27.93 -28.05 -2.08
C SER A 434 28.99 -28.38 -3.13
N ASN A 435 30.07 -27.60 -3.13
CA ASN A 435 31.21 -27.69 -4.06
C ASN A 435 30.83 -27.55 -5.56
N GLN A 436 29.69 -26.94 -5.88
CA GLN A 436 29.14 -26.85 -7.25
C GLN A 436 28.87 -28.22 -7.89
N ALA A 437 28.69 -29.27 -7.09
CA ALA A 437 28.37 -30.60 -7.60
C ALA A 437 26.91 -30.65 -8.09
N THR A 438 26.68 -31.38 -9.19
CA THR A 438 25.38 -31.43 -9.87
C THR A 438 24.68 -32.78 -9.78
N ALA A 439 25.29 -33.78 -9.12
CA ALA A 439 24.79 -35.15 -9.06
C ALA A 439 23.74 -35.37 -7.95
N ASN A 440 22.93 -36.42 -8.08
CA ASN A 440 22.07 -36.92 -7.01
C ASN A 440 22.87 -37.19 -5.73
N GLY A 441 22.32 -36.82 -4.57
CA GLY A 441 22.99 -36.96 -3.28
C GLY A 441 24.02 -35.86 -2.98
N THR A 442 24.20 -34.87 -3.86
CA THR A 442 24.98 -33.65 -3.53
C THR A 442 24.36 -32.97 -2.32
N ARG A 443 25.15 -32.68 -1.29
CA ARG A 443 24.67 -32.03 -0.06
C ARG A 443 24.20 -30.61 -0.34
N ILE A 444 23.08 -30.22 0.27
CA ILE A 444 22.68 -28.81 0.36
C ILE A 444 23.15 -28.23 1.69
N ASN A 445 24.00 -27.21 1.65
CA ASN A 445 24.52 -26.53 2.83
C ASN A 445 24.24 -25.03 2.79
N SER A 446 24.56 -24.33 3.88
CA SER A 446 24.63 -22.87 3.88
C SER A 446 26.06 -22.43 3.54
N TRP A 447 26.21 -21.45 2.65
CA TRP A 447 27.52 -20.91 2.27
C TRP A 447 27.47 -19.39 2.06
N THR A 448 28.64 -18.75 2.05
CA THR A 448 28.75 -17.31 1.75
C THR A 448 28.17 -17.03 0.37
N CYS A 449 27.19 -16.11 0.31
CA CYS A 449 26.57 -15.72 -0.95
C CYS A 449 27.61 -15.15 -1.93
N ASN A 450 27.84 -15.86 -3.04
CA ASN A 450 28.86 -15.55 -4.04
C ASN A 450 28.28 -15.34 -5.45
N GLY A 451 26.96 -15.53 -5.62
CA GLY A 451 26.24 -15.31 -6.87
C GLY A 451 26.33 -16.46 -7.90
N GLN A 452 27.11 -17.51 -7.63
CA GLN A 452 27.32 -18.64 -8.54
C GLN A 452 26.06 -19.50 -8.70
N ALA A 453 25.95 -20.18 -9.84
CA ALA A 453 24.74 -20.93 -10.24
C ALA A 453 24.38 -22.11 -9.30
N ASN A 454 25.29 -22.56 -8.43
CA ASN A 454 25.03 -23.56 -7.40
C ASN A 454 24.25 -23.01 -6.19
N GLN A 455 24.16 -21.68 -6.05
CA GLN A 455 23.36 -20.97 -5.04
C GLN A 455 22.03 -20.43 -5.61
N LYS A 456 21.68 -20.85 -6.83
CA LYS A 456 20.58 -20.30 -7.62
C LYS A 456 19.53 -21.36 -7.85
N TRP A 457 18.29 -21.00 -7.53
CA TRP A 457 17.13 -21.87 -7.50
C TRP A 457 16.03 -21.26 -8.34
N THR A 458 15.24 -22.10 -8.99
CA THR A 458 14.05 -21.72 -9.74
C THR A 458 12.88 -22.53 -9.22
N ARG A 459 11.88 -21.85 -8.65
CA ARG A 459 10.61 -22.48 -8.27
C ARG A 459 9.85 -22.94 -9.51
N ARG A 460 9.38 -24.18 -9.54
CA ARG A 460 8.51 -24.78 -10.56
C ARG A 460 7.35 -25.52 -9.91
#